data_AF-A0A497BJF5-F1
#
_entry.id   AF-A0A497BJF5-F1
#
_cell.length_a   1.000
_cell.length_b   1.000
_cell.length_c   1.000
_cell.angle_alpha   90.00
_cell.angle_beta   90.00
_cell.angle_gamma   90.00
#
_symmetry.space_group_name_H-M   'P 1'
#
loop_
_entity.id
_entity.type
_entity.pdbx_description
1 polymer ?
#
loop_
_entity_poly.entity_id
_entity_poly.type
_entity_poly.pdbx_seq_one_letter_code
_entity_poly.pdbx_strand_id
1 'polypeptide(L)'
;MSVLPLGARQKATTGDPLQRAVIAIEAGRQMEARHLLEEVVQANPRSERGWLWLADVVDGDAERRFCLTQVLSINRRNALARRGLEAMGPGPIQSPLLRVAFAALEIGRRAEARRLLEGVVQANPRSERGWLWLADAVDADAERRFCLTQVIAINRRNALARRGLEVLGPGSAWSPLDRQAGGSGPWTRQQALSIAAVGGRVAIGSRSLSAAIPIAGGYLAALTVAELLTAIIEPRVGLVLHSVLLMALLVHTALTWGRPGHRILLSLAFAPLIRLLSLSMPLAGFPRIYWYFIVSVPLAAATIVAWRTLGFSRTEIGLNLKALPTQIMVAFTGLSLGYIEYRILHPDPLAPSLAWKELWLPGLILLLCTGFLEELIFRGMMQQSVSRALGRVWGIVYVATLFAVLHVGYQSLPDVIFVFGVALFFGLVKAHTGSILGVTLAHGLTNILLFLTMPLGVNP
;
A
#
# COMPACT_ATOMS: atom_id res chain seq x y z
N MET A 1 -10.88 79.24 40.96
CA MET A 1 -12.23 79.17 40.34
C MET A 1 -12.08 78.31 39.10
N SER A 2 -12.80 77.22 38.83
CA SER A 2 -14.05 76.64 39.34
C SER A 2 -14.04 75.15 38.97
N VAL A 3 -14.34 74.23 39.91
CA VAL A 3 -15.61 73.47 40.05
C VAL A 3 -15.92 72.46 38.91
N LEU A 4 -16.16 71.22 39.36
CA LEU A 4 -16.40 69.93 38.65
C LEU A 4 -17.64 69.89 37.73
N PRO A 5 -17.84 68.81 36.92
CA PRO A 5 -18.61 67.63 37.39
C PRO A 5 -17.94 66.28 37.06
N LEU A 6 -17.85 65.31 37.98
CA LEU A 6 -18.89 64.32 38.30
C LEU A 6 -19.41 63.58 37.05
N GLY A 7 -18.63 62.63 36.52
CA GLY A 7 -19.13 61.81 35.41
C GLY A 7 -18.15 60.84 34.74
N ALA A 8 -17.15 60.26 35.43
CA ALA A 8 -16.32 59.21 34.81
C ALA A 8 -15.51 58.33 35.79
N ARG A 9 -15.95 58.18 37.05
CA ARG A 9 -15.21 57.40 38.06
C ARG A 9 -15.92 56.14 38.58
N GLN A 10 -16.79 55.54 37.76
CA GLN A 10 -17.39 54.23 38.03
C GLN A 10 -17.47 53.39 36.75
N LYS A 11 -16.31 52.96 36.23
CA LYS A 11 -16.20 51.76 35.36
C LYS A 11 -14.77 51.24 35.18
N ALA A 12 -13.92 51.39 36.20
CA ALA A 12 -12.52 51.02 36.11
C ALA A 12 -12.01 50.35 37.40
N THR A 13 -12.66 49.27 37.83
CA THR A 13 -12.15 48.38 38.89
C THR A 13 -12.67 46.95 38.71
N THR A 14 -12.43 46.36 37.55
CA THR A 14 -12.30 44.90 37.39
C THR A 14 -11.28 44.70 36.28
N GLY A 15 -9.99 44.71 36.63
CA GLY A 15 -8.93 44.39 35.68
C GLY A 15 -9.21 43.01 35.07
N ASP A 16 -8.98 42.89 33.76
CA ASP A 16 -9.11 41.64 32.99
C ASP A 16 -8.61 40.46 33.85
N PRO A 17 -9.40 39.39 34.06
CA PRO A 17 -8.98 38.24 34.86
C PRO A 17 -7.61 37.68 34.43
N LEU A 18 -7.25 37.82 33.14
CA LEU A 18 -5.92 37.51 32.64
C LEU A 18 -4.82 38.41 33.23
N GLN A 19 -5.09 39.71 33.39
CA GLN A 19 -4.13 40.67 33.95
C GLN A 19 -3.91 40.45 35.45
N ARG A 20 -4.96 40.05 36.19
CA ARG A 20 -4.83 39.63 37.60
C ARG A 20 -3.98 38.37 37.74
N ALA A 21 -4.14 37.41 36.83
CA ALA A 21 -3.31 36.22 36.80
C ALA A 21 -1.83 36.55 36.56
N VAL A 22 -1.52 37.42 35.60
CA VAL A 22 -0.13 37.83 35.31
C VAL A 22 0.52 38.48 36.55
N ILE A 23 -0.20 39.37 37.24
CA ILE A 23 0.30 39.99 38.49
C ILE A 23 0.57 38.93 39.57
N ALA A 24 -0.27 37.90 39.67
CA ALA A 24 -0.07 36.81 40.62
C ALA A 24 1.16 35.94 40.28
N ILE A 25 1.43 35.72 38.99
CA ILE A 25 2.65 35.05 38.52
C ILE A 25 3.89 35.87 38.89
N GLU A 26 3.89 37.17 38.60
CA GLU A 26 5.00 38.08 38.92
C GLU A 26 5.26 38.17 40.43
N ALA A 27 4.20 38.05 41.25
CA ALA A 27 4.29 38.01 42.71
C ALA A 27 4.67 36.62 43.28
N GLY A 28 4.93 35.62 42.43
CA GLY A 28 5.29 34.25 42.85
C GLY A 28 4.12 33.43 43.43
N ARG A 29 2.87 33.92 43.34
CA ARG A 29 1.67 33.26 43.86
C ARG A 29 1.08 32.29 42.84
N GLN A 30 1.79 31.18 42.60
CA GLN A 30 1.48 30.20 41.55
C GLN A 30 0.07 29.59 41.66
N MET A 31 -0.37 29.21 42.88
CA MET A 31 -1.70 28.63 43.11
C MET A 31 -2.85 29.60 42.79
N GLU A 32 -2.68 30.87 43.14
CA GLU A 32 -3.65 31.92 42.85
C GLU A 32 -3.69 32.22 41.34
N ALA A 33 -2.52 32.30 40.70
CA ALA A 33 -2.40 32.48 39.26
C ALA A 33 -3.07 31.34 38.47
N ARG A 34 -2.88 30.08 38.91
CA ARG A 34 -3.52 28.91 38.32
C ARG A 34 -5.04 29.02 38.36
N HIS A 35 -5.63 29.29 39.53
CA HIS A 35 -7.09 29.40 39.67
C HIS A 35 -7.67 30.49 38.76
N LEU A 36 -7.02 31.66 38.71
CA LEU A 36 -7.43 32.77 37.84
C LEU A 36 -7.33 32.41 36.35
N LEU A 37 -6.29 31.68 35.94
CA LEU A 37 -6.12 31.25 34.55
C LEU A 37 -7.11 30.15 34.14
N GLU A 38 -7.46 29.25 35.06
CA GLU A 38 -8.51 28.25 34.86
C GLU A 38 -9.88 28.91 34.62
N GLU A 39 -10.23 29.94 35.40
CA GLU A 39 -11.44 30.76 35.16
C GLU A 39 -11.41 31.43 33.79
N VAL A 40 -10.26 31.98 33.37
CA VAL A 40 -10.10 32.64 32.06
C VAL A 40 -10.35 31.67 30.91
N VAL A 41 -9.80 30.45 30.97
CA VAL A 41 -9.98 29.46 29.89
C VAL A 41 -11.36 28.79 29.92
N GLN A 42 -12.01 28.71 31.07
CA GLN A 42 -13.40 28.26 31.17
C GLN A 42 -14.38 29.29 30.59
N ALA A 43 -14.18 30.57 30.91
CA ALA A 43 -15.00 31.66 30.38
C ALA A 43 -14.78 31.87 28.87
N ASN A 44 -13.55 31.66 28.38
CA ASN A 44 -13.22 31.72 26.96
C ASN A 44 -12.29 30.56 26.53
N PRO A 45 -12.86 29.42 26.11
CA PRO A 45 -12.08 28.25 25.67
C PRO A 45 -11.19 28.50 24.44
N ARG A 46 -11.41 29.59 23.70
CA ARG A 46 -10.60 30.00 22.54
C ARG A 46 -9.52 31.02 22.88
N SER A 47 -9.29 31.31 24.16
CA SER A 47 -8.26 32.27 24.60
C SER A 47 -6.84 31.70 24.45
N GLU A 48 -6.17 32.03 23.34
CA GLU A 48 -4.79 31.63 23.07
C GLU A 48 -3.84 32.04 24.21
N ARG A 49 -3.99 33.27 24.72
CA ARG A 49 -3.15 33.80 25.80
C ARG A 49 -3.43 33.14 27.14
N GLY A 50 -4.70 32.82 27.44
CA GLY A 50 -5.08 32.12 28.67
C GLY A 50 -4.44 30.74 28.76
N TRP A 51 -4.55 29.94 27.69
CA TRP A 51 -3.91 28.62 27.61
C TRP A 51 -2.38 28.68 27.65
N LEU A 52 -1.77 29.72 27.08
CA LEU A 52 -0.31 29.88 27.09
C LEU A 52 0.22 30.19 28.50
N TRP A 53 -0.40 31.13 29.22
CA TRP A 53 -0.03 31.44 30.61
C TRP A 53 -0.33 30.29 31.56
N LEU A 54 -1.42 29.55 31.33
CA LEU A 54 -1.74 28.36 32.13
C LEU A 54 -0.66 27.28 32.00
N ALA A 55 -0.02 27.15 30.83
CA ALA A 55 1.08 26.20 30.63
C ALA A 55 2.32 26.49 31.52
N ASP A 56 2.56 27.75 31.88
CA ASP A 56 3.72 28.12 32.71
C ASP A 56 3.50 27.81 34.20
N VAL A 57 2.26 27.94 34.68
CA VAL A 57 1.93 27.82 36.11
C VAL A 57 1.53 26.42 36.56
N VAL A 58 1.19 25.52 35.63
CA VAL A 58 0.84 24.13 35.97
C VAL A 58 2.08 23.32 36.36
N ASP A 59 1.93 22.52 37.41
CA ASP A 59 3.03 21.78 38.04
C ASP A 59 3.44 20.53 37.24
N GLY A 60 2.49 19.92 36.52
CA GLY A 60 2.70 18.64 35.83
C GLY A 60 3.08 18.79 34.36
N ASP A 61 4.10 18.05 33.92
CA ASP A 61 4.48 17.99 32.48
C ASP A 61 3.33 17.54 31.57
N ALA A 62 2.41 16.70 32.07
CA ALA A 62 1.22 16.28 31.35
C ALA A 62 0.21 17.43 31.17
N GLU A 63 -0.04 18.22 32.22
CA GLU A 63 -0.94 19.37 32.20
C GLU A 63 -0.37 20.51 31.34
N ARG A 64 0.94 20.78 31.48
CA ARG A 64 1.66 21.74 30.63
C ARG A 64 1.54 21.36 29.16
N ARG A 65 1.70 20.07 28.85
CA ARG A 65 1.58 19.56 27.47
C ARG A 65 0.18 19.74 26.92
N PHE A 66 -0.83 19.46 27.74
CA PHE A 66 -2.23 19.64 27.37
C PHE A 66 -2.51 21.11 27.01
N CYS A 67 -2.08 22.04 27.87
CA CYS A 67 -2.25 23.48 27.66
C CYS A 67 -1.60 23.97 26.36
N LEU A 68 -0.34 23.61 26.11
CA LEU A 68 0.35 23.98 24.86
C LEU A 68 -0.30 23.34 23.62
N THR A 69 -0.91 22.16 23.75
CA THR A 69 -1.66 21.52 22.67
C THR A 69 -2.96 22.27 22.37
N GLN A 70 -3.65 22.79 23.40
CA GLN A 70 -4.82 23.66 23.21
C GLN A 70 -4.45 24.98 22.52
N VAL A 71 -3.30 25.58 22.84
CA VAL A 71 -2.81 26.77 22.13
C VAL A 71 -2.66 26.49 20.63
N LEU A 72 -2.13 25.32 20.24
CA LEU A 72 -1.96 24.95 18.83
C LEU A 72 -3.25 24.52 18.13
N SER A 73 -4.26 24.04 18.87
CA SER A 73 -5.58 23.75 18.32
C SER A 73 -6.30 25.03 17.90
N ILE A 74 -6.10 26.12 18.65
CA ILE A 74 -6.61 27.47 18.38
C ILE A 74 -5.76 28.16 17.30
N ASN A 75 -4.45 28.23 17.49
CA ASN A 75 -3.51 28.87 16.57
C ASN A 75 -2.33 27.94 16.24
N ARG A 76 -2.47 27.22 15.13
CA ARG A 76 -1.43 26.29 14.62
C ARG A 76 -0.07 26.95 14.34
N ARG A 77 -0.01 28.28 14.23
CA ARG A 77 1.23 29.04 13.95
C ARG A 77 1.92 29.60 15.19
N ASN A 78 1.35 29.45 16.39
CA ASN A 78 1.97 29.96 17.61
C ASN A 78 3.39 29.38 17.79
N ALA A 79 4.40 30.25 17.85
CA ALA A 79 5.80 29.85 17.93
C ALA A 79 6.23 29.43 19.34
N LEU A 80 5.67 30.05 20.38
CA LEU A 80 5.97 29.77 21.78
C LEU A 80 5.45 28.39 22.19
N ALA A 81 4.22 28.04 21.82
CA ALA A 81 3.65 26.72 22.10
C ALA A 81 4.39 25.59 21.37
N ARG A 82 4.86 25.84 20.14
CA ARG A 82 5.72 24.89 19.42
C ARG A 82 7.07 24.71 20.12
N ARG A 83 7.75 25.80 20.46
CA ARG A 83 9.02 25.75 21.18
C ARG A 83 8.88 25.06 22.54
N GLY A 84 7.79 25.33 23.28
CA GLY A 84 7.49 24.68 24.55
C GLY A 84 7.30 23.17 24.41
N LEU A 85 6.53 22.72 23.40
CA LEU A 85 6.35 21.29 23.13
C LEU A 85 7.62 20.60 22.61
N GLU A 86 8.47 21.32 21.87
CA GLU A 86 9.78 20.84 21.43
C GLU A 86 10.75 20.72 22.61
N ALA A 87 10.80 21.71 23.50
CA ALA A 87 11.64 21.71 24.69
C ALA A 87 11.26 20.61 25.69
N MET A 88 9.96 20.33 25.83
CA MET A 88 9.45 19.22 26.64
C MET A 88 9.69 17.84 26.02
N GLY A 89 10.31 17.77 24.83
CA GLY A 89 10.50 16.53 24.08
C GLY A 89 9.17 15.87 23.70
N PRO A 90 9.16 14.71 23.03
CA PRO A 90 7.94 13.92 22.87
C PRO A 90 7.46 13.48 24.28
N GLY A 91 6.16 13.53 24.59
CA GLY A 91 5.63 13.50 25.97
C GLY A 91 5.91 12.25 26.81
N PRO A 92 5.21 12.03 27.93
CA PRO A 92 5.42 10.80 28.69
C PRO A 92 5.21 9.57 27.80
N ILE A 93 6.06 8.56 27.99
CA ILE A 93 6.00 7.32 27.23
C ILE A 93 4.74 6.58 27.67
N GLN A 94 3.66 6.69 26.90
CA GLN A 94 2.37 6.08 27.25
C GLN A 94 2.40 4.55 27.17
N SER A 95 3.31 3.97 26.38
CA SER A 95 3.47 2.51 26.28
C SER A 95 4.42 1.99 27.36
N PRO A 96 3.96 1.09 28.25
CA PRO A 96 4.83 0.44 29.24
C PRO A 96 6.02 -0.26 28.57
N LEU A 97 5.83 -0.83 27.39
CA LEU A 97 6.86 -1.56 26.66
C LEU A 97 7.95 -0.62 26.09
N LEU A 98 7.56 0.60 25.68
CA LEU A 98 8.53 1.63 25.31
C LEU A 98 9.32 2.16 26.53
N ARG A 99 8.72 2.19 27.74
CA ARG A 99 9.42 2.59 28.97
C ARG A 99 10.52 1.59 29.32
N VAL A 100 10.20 0.29 29.28
CA VAL A 100 11.18 -0.78 29.55
C VAL A 100 12.26 -0.80 28.48
N ALA A 101 11.90 -0.63 27.20
CA ALA A 101 12.87 -0.54 26.11
C ALA A 101 13.87 0.63 26.29
N PHE A 102 13.36 1.80 26.70
CA PHE A 102 14.20 2.96 26.94
C PHE A 102 15.15 2.75 28.11
N ALA A 103 14.67 2.22 29.24
CA ALA A 103 15.53 1.88 30.38
C ALA A 103 16.62 0.86 29.99
N ALA A 104 16.29 -0.11 29.13
CA ALA A 104 17.27 -1.06 28.61
C ALA A 104 18.35 -0.38 27.73
N LEU A 105 18.00 0.65 26.96
CA LEU A 105 18.99 1.44 26.21
C LEU A 105 19.90 2.25 27.13
N GLU A 106 19.35 2.88 28.17
CA GLU A 106 20.13 3.69 29.13
C GLU A 106 21.17 2.86 29.89
N ILE A 107 20.82 1.63 30.25
CA ILE A 107 21.71 0.70 30.95
C ILE A 107 22.63 -0.05 29.96
N GLY A 108 22.59 0.29 28.66
CA GLY A 108 23.47 -0.28 27.63
C GLY A 108 23.09 -1.68 27.14
N ARG A 109 21.93 -2.22 27.53
CA ARG A 109 21.43 -3.53 27.10
C ARG A 109 20.79 -3.47 25.71
N ARG A 110 21.59 -3.15 24.69
CA ARG A 110 21.13 -2.94 23.31
C ARG A 110 20.35 -4.11 22.71
N ALA A 111 20.76 -5.36 22.99
CA ALA A 111 20.06 -6.55 22.49
C ALA A 111 18.67 -6.75 23.13
N GLU A 112 18.51 -6.38 24.40
CA GLU A 112 17.23 -6.42 25.10
C GLU A 112 16.32 -5.29 24.60
N ALA A 113 16.85 -4.07 24.52
CA ALA A 113 16.17 -2.92 23.95
C ALA A 113 15.70 -3.19 22.51
N ARG A 114 16.57 -3.76 21.66
CA ARG A 114 16.25 -4.12 20.28
C ARG A 114 15.03 -5.03 20.23
N ARG A 115 15.03 -6.15 20.97
CA ARG A 115 13.90 -7.09 21.00
C ARG A 115 12.59 -6.43 21.43
N LEU A 116 12.64 -5.59 22.46
CA LEU A 116 11.45 -4.86 22.93
C LEU A 116 10.95 -3.88 21.87
N LEU A 117 11.85 -3.10 21.26
CA LEU A 117 11.51 -2.11 20.24
C LEU A 117 11.00 -2.72 18.95
N GLU A 118 11.55 -3.87 18.53
CA GLU A 118 11.01 -4.68 17.42
C GLU A 118 9.55 -5.06 17.69
N GLY A 119 9.23 -5.50 18.92
CA GLY A 119 7.86 -5.74 19.36
C GLY A 119 6.97 -4.50 19.32
N VAL A 120 7.48 -3.33 19.75
CA VAL A 120 6.74 -2.05 19.68
C VAL A 120 6.39 -1.70 18.24
N VAL A 121 7.35 -1.76 17.31
CA VAL A 121 7.13 -1.33 15.93
C VAL A 121 6.32 -2.35 15.13
N GLN A 122 6.34 -3.63 15.51
CA GLN A 122 5.42 -4.64 14.96
C GLN A 122 3.98 -4.40 15.43
N ALA A 123 3.78 -4.12 16.73
CA ALA A 123 2.45 -3.86 17.29
C ALA A 123 1.86 -2.52 16.83
N ASN A 124 2.71 -1.49 16.69
CA ASN A 124 2.34 -0.18 16.18
C ASN A 124 3.37 0.32 15.16
N PRO A 125 3.18 0.01 13.87
CA PRO A 125 4.08 0.46 12.80
C PRO A 125 4.17 1.98 12.64
N ARG A 126 3.24 2.75 13.20
CA ARG A 126 3.26 4.23 13.21
C ARG A 126 3.92 4.82 14.45
N SER A 127 4.56 4.00 15.29
CA SER A 127 5.29 4.47 16.47
C SER A 127 6.58 5.19 16.08
N GLU A 128 6.51 6.52 15.98
CA GLU A 128 7.68 7.38 15.69
C GLU A 128 8.83 7.09 16.65
N ARG A 129 8.54 7.00 17.96
CA ARG A 129 9.53 6.74 19.02
C ARG A 129 10.07 5.33 18.98
N GLY A 130 9.23 4.35 18.65
CA GLY A 130 9.65 2.96 18.49
C GLY A 130 10.71 2.83 17.39
N TRP A 131 10.47 3.45 16.23
CA TRP A 131 11.44 3.45 15.13
C TRP A 131 12.69 4.27 15.45
N LEU A 132 12.54 5.43 16.10
CA LEU A 132 13.68 6.27 16.46
C LEU A 132 14.63 5.56 17.42
N TRP A 133 14.12 4.96 18.49
CA TRP A 133 14.96 4.22 19.46
C TRP A 133 15.45 2.89 18.92
N LEU A 134 14.71 2.25 18.00
CA LEU A 134 15.22 1.05 17.33
C LEU A 134 16.45 1.38 16.48
N ALA A 135 16.55 2.60 15.93
CA ALA A 135 17.75 3.05 15.21
C ALA A 135 19.00 3.08 16.11
N ASP A 136 18.83 3.39 17.40
CA ASP A 136 19.92 3.40 18.38
C ASP A 136 20.27 2.00 18.91
N ALA A 137 19.29 1.07 18.85
CA ALA A 137 19.44 -0.30 19.31
C ALA A 137 20.08 -1.25 18.27
N VAL A 138 20.12 -0.85 16.98
CA VAL A 138 20.63 -1.67 15.88
C VAL A 138 22.11 -1.40 15.58
N ASP A 139 22.85 -2.47 15.29
CA ASP A 139 24.29 -2.40 15.08
C ASP A 139 24.66 -2.00 13.66
N ALA A 140 23.84 -2.36 12.66
CA ALA A 140 24.17 -2.12 11.27
C ALA A 140 23.61 -0.79 10.76
N ASP A 141 24.46 -0.02 10.08
CA ASP A 141 24.08 1.26 9.48
C ASP A 141 22.91 1.14 8.51
N ALA A 142 22.77 -0.01 7.82
CA ALA A 142 21.64 -0.24 6.92
C ALA A 142 20.30 -0.45 7.67
N GLU A 143 20.31 -1.07 8.85
CA GLU A 143 19.12 -1.14 9.73
C GLU A 143 18.81 0.25 10.27
N ARG A 144 19.85 0.96 10.72
CA ARG A 144 19.74 2.32 11.25
C ARG A 144 19.13 3.26 10.22
N ARG A 145 19.61 3.23 8.97
CA ARG A 145 19.04 3.99 7.85
C ARG A 145 17.57 3.66 7.63
N PHE A 146 17.20 2.38 7.66
CA PHE A 146 15.81 1.97 7.50
C PHE A 146 14.93 2.54 8.61
N CYS A 147 15.31 2.38 9.87
CA CYS A 147 14.59 2.89 11.03
C CYS A 147 14.38 4.41 10.95
N LEU A 148 15.44 5.18 10.70
CA LEU A 148 15.35 6.63 10.59
C LEU A 148 14.49 7.06 9.39
N THR A 149 14.51 6.30 8.29
CA THR A 149 13.61 6.55 7.14
C THR A 149 12.14 6.35 7.52
N GLN A 150 11.81 5.34 8.33
CA GLN A 150 10.46 5.16 8.86
C GLN A 150 10.04 6.32 9.77
N VAL A 151 10.95 6.83 10.61
CA VAL A 151 10.69 8.02 11.43
C VAL A 151 10.33 9.23 10.57
N ILE A 152 11.06 9.49 9.49
CA ILE A 152 10.77 10.60 8.56
C ILE A 152 9.46 10.38 7.80
N ALA A 153 9.12 9.14 7.45
CA ALA A 153 7.86 8.80 6.82
C ALA A 153 6.66 9.10 7.74
N ILE A 154 6.81 8.90 9.06
CA ILE A 154 5.80 9.20 10.08
C ILE A 154 5.77 10.70 10.40
N ASN A 155 6.93 11.30 10.67
CA ASN A 155 7.10 12.70 11.01
C ASN A 155 8.25 13.32 10.20
N ARG A 156 7.90 13.96 9.08
CA ARG A 156 8.85 14.62 8.17
C ARG A 156 9.71 15.70 8.84
N ARG A 157 9.28 16.24 9.98
CA ARG A 157 9.99 17.33 10.69
C ARG A 157 10.96 16.83 11.76
N ASN A 158 11.01 15.52 12.05
CA ASN A 158 11.90 14.97 13.07
C ASN A 158 13.36 15.32 12.78
N ALA A 159 13.95 16.18 13.64
CA ALA A 159 15.30 16.69 13.44
C ALA A 159 16.38 15.63 13.73
N LEU A 160 16.14 14.76 14.70
CA LEU A 160 17.07 13.69 15.08
C LEU A 160 17.22 12.67 13.95
N ALA A 161 16.10 12.26 13.34
CA ALA A 161 16.14 11.32 12.22
C ALA A 161 16.81 11.92 10.96
N ARG A 162 16.62 13.21 10.68
CA ARG A 162 17.32 13.89 9.58
C ARG A 162 18.83 13.94 9.81
N ARG A 163 19.26 14.40 11.00
CA ARG A 163 20.69 14.43 11.36
C ARG A 163 21.30 13.04 11.30
N GLY A 164 20.60 12.01 11.80
CA GLY A 164 21.07 10.63 11.74
C GLY A 164 21.24 10.11 10.31
N LEU A 165 20.32 10.44 9.39
CA LEU A 165 20.45 10.08 7.97
C LEU A 165 21.56 10.87 7.26
N GLU A 166 21.76 12.14 7.60
CA GLU A 166 22.85 12.96 7.09
C GLU A 166 24.21 12.38 7.49
N VAL A 167 24.37 11.95 8.76
CA VAL A 167 25.59 11.32 9.26
C VAL A 167 25.84 9.96 8.58
N LEU A 168 24.80 9.16 8.34
CA LEU A 168 24.93 7.83 7.73
C LEU A 168 25.19 7.85 6.21
N GLY A 169 24.93 8.99 5.56
CA GLY A 169 25.04 9.17 4.13
C GLY A 169 24.11 8.26 3.30
N PRO A 170 24.17 8.37 1.96
CA PRO A 170 23.45 7.47 1.07
C PRO A 170 24.00 6.04 1.19
N GLY A 171 23.12 5.05 1.20
CA GLY A 171 23.52 3.65 1.32
C GLY A 171 22.33 2.70 1.34
N SER A 172 22.61 1.40 1.40
CA SER A 172 21.56 0.38 1.52
C SER A 172 20.77 0.53 2.82
N ALA A 173 19.48 0.24 2.76
CA ALA A 173 18.58 0.23 3.91
C ALA A 173 17.71 -1.04 3.83
N TRP A 174 17.63 -1.79 4.93
CA TRP A 174 16.80 -3.01 5.03
C TRP A 174 16.28 -3.14 6.46
N SER A 175 15.16 -3.86 6.65
CA SER A 175 14.44 -3.80 7.91
C SER A 175 15.19 -4.59 9.00
N PRO A 176 15.35 -4.05 10.22
CA PRO A 176 15.88 -4.83 11.35
C PRO A 176 15.02 -6.05 11.70
N LEU A 177 13.76 -6.05 11.24
CA LEU A 177 12.83 -7.17 11.39
C LEU A 177 13.15 -8.34 10.44
N ASP A 178 13.96 -8.11 9.40
CA ASP A 178 14.33 -9.14 8.42
C ASP A 178 15.49 -10.04 8.93
N ARG A 179 16.26 -9.57 9.93
CA ARG A 179 17.53 -10.19 10.37
C ARG A 179 17.40 -11.30 11.40
N GLN A 180 16.20 -11.59 11.92
CA GLN A 180 16.02 -12.68 12.89
C GLN A 180 16.22 -14.10 12.30
N ALA A 181 16.63 -14.21 11.03
CA ALA A 181 17.03 -15.46 10.37
C ALA A 181 18.54 -15.47 10.02
N GLY A 182 19.40 -15.78 11.00
CA GLY A 182 20.78 -16.24 10.79
C GLY A 182 21.88 -15.16 10.78
N GLY A 183 22.78 -15.22 11.77
CA GLY A 183 23.89 -14.29 11.98
C GLY A 183 25.16 -14.55 11.15
N SER A 184 25.72 -13.45 10.65
CA SER A 184 27.14 -13.06 10.45
C SER A 184 28.18 -14.00 9.81
N GLY A 185 28.69 -13.59 8.64
CA GLY A 185 29.99 -13.96 8.04
C GLY A 185 30.04 -13.74 6.51
N PRO A 186 31.14 -13.28 5.89
CA PRO A 186 31.20 -13.02 4.44
C PRO A 186 31.33 -14.34 3.65
N TRP A 187 30.31 -14.67 2.85
CA TRP A 187 30.20 -15.93 2.11
C TRP A 187 31.06 -15.95 0.84
N THR A 188 31.87 -17.01 0.67
CA THR A 188 32.57 -17.32 -0.59
C THR A 188 31.66 -18.03 -1.60
N ARG A 189 31.94 -17.80 -2.89
CA ARG A 189 31.11 -18.17 -4.06
C ARG A 189 30.70 -19.66 -4.15
N GLN A 190 31.40 -20.56 -3.48
CA GLN A 190 31.08 -22.00 -3.45
C GLN A 190 29.94 -22.36 -2.49
N GLN A 191 29.66 -21.59 -1.43
CA GLN A 191 28.53 -21.85 -0.52
C GLN A 191 27.19 -21.31 -1.06
N ALA A 192 27.23 -20.35 -2.00
CA ALA A 192 26.03 -19.84 -2.68
C ALA A 192 25.30 -20.91 -3.50
N LEU A 193 26.02 -21.92 -3.98
CA LEU A 193 25.46 -23.04 -4.75
C LEU A 193 24.83 -24.10 -3.83
N SER A 194 25.34 -24.27 -2.61
CA SER A 194 24.79 -25.18 -1.60
C SER A 194 23.53 -24.62 -0.93
N ILE A 195 23.45 -23.30 -0.73
CA ILE A 195 22.26 -22.61 -0.19
C ILE A 195 21.11 -22.61 -1.19
N ALA A 196 21.38 -22.58 -2.50
CA ALA A 196 20.34 -22.74 -3.52
C ALA A 196 19.64 -24.11 -3.46
N ALA A 197 20.30 -25.13 -2.92
CA ALA A 197 19.74 -26.48 -2.74
C ALA A 197 19.05 -26.71 -1.38
N VAL A 198 19.32 -25.87 -0.37
CA VAL A 198 18.75 -25.99 0.99
C VAL A 198 17.83 -24.81 1.37
N GLY A 199 17.69 -23.79 0.51
CA GLY A 199 16.84 -22.61 0.68
C GLY A 199 15.32 -22.84 0.67
N GLY A 200 14.88 -24.06 0.94
CA GLY A 200 13.50 -24.39 1.29
C GLY A 200 13.41 -24.55 2.81
N ARG A 201 12.56 -23.73 3.44
CA ARG A 201 12.13 -23.77 4.86
C ARG A 201 12.92 -22.86 5.82
N VAL A 202 12.70 -21.55 5.72
CA VAL A 202 12.67 -20.68 6.90
C VAL A 202 11.22 -20.51 7.30
N ALA A 203 10.88 -20.96 8.50
CA ALA A 203 9.54 -20.98 9.05
C ALA A 203 9.02 -19.56 9.28
N ILE A 204 8.42 -18.95 8.25
CA ILE A 204 7.31 -18.01 8.45
C ILE A 204 6.29 -18.80 9.25
N GLY A 205 6.02 -18.39 10.49
CA GLY A 205 5.26 -19.15 11.48
C GLY A 205 4.20 -20.04 10.82
N SER A 206 4.34 -21.36 10.99
CA SER A 206 3.56 -22.39 10.30
C SER A 206 2.04 -22.20 10.37
N ARG A 207 1.56 -21.39 11.31
CA ARG A 207 0.15 -20.96 11.45
C ARG A 207 -0.33 -19.87 10.47
N SER A 208 0.55 -19.02 9.95
CA SER A 208 0.18 -17.92 9.03
C SER A 208 0.10 -18.38 7.58
N LEU A 209 1.06 -19.20 7.14
CA LEU A 209 1.07 -19.80 5.80
C LEU A 209 -0.05 -20.86 5.63
N SER A 210 -0.32 -21.65 6.68
CA SER A 210 -1.40 -22.65 6.66
C SER A 210 -2.80 -22.06 6.57
N ALA A 211 -3.01 -20.82 7.04
CA ALA A 211 -4.29 -20.12 6.86
C ALA A 211 -4.40 -19.44 5.48
N ALA A 212 -3.29 -19.06 4.84
CA ALA A 212 -3.31 -18.39 3.54
C ALA A 212 -3.77 -19.32 2.40
N ILE A 213 -3.38 -20.61 2.44
CA ILE A 213 -3.79 -21.62 1.45
C ILE A 213 -5.31 -21.81 1.40
N PRO A 214 -6.01 -22.14 2.51
CA PRO A 214 -7.45 -22.35 2.48
C PRO A 214 -8.22 -21.06 2.15
N ILE A 215 -7.72 -19.89 2.56
CA ILE A 215 -8.34 -18.60 2.19
C ILE A 215 -8.22 -18.37 0.67
N ALA A 216 -7.02 -18.51 0.11
CA ALA A 216 -6.80 -18.34 -1.33
C ALA A 216 -7.60 -19.37 -2.14
N GLY A 217 -7.63 -20.62 -1.70
CA GLY A 217 -8.44 -21.69 -2.29
C GLY A 217 -9.93 -21.40 -2.22
N GLY A 218 -10.43 -20.93 -1.08
CA GLY A 218 -11.84 -20.55 -0.89
C GLY A 218 -12.27 -19.42 -1.81
N TYR A 219 -11.46 -18.37 -1.95
CA TYR A 219 -11.75 -17.30 -2.90
C TYR A 219 -11.64 -17.75 -4.36
N LEU A 220 -10.67 -18.59 -4.71
CA LEU A 220 -10.59 -19.14 -6.06
C LEU A 220 -11.85 -19.94 -6.39
N ALA A 221 -12.26 -20.85 -5.51
CA ALA A 221 -13.47 -21.64 -5.68
C ALA A 221 -14.71 -20.75 -5.80
N ALA A 222 -14.85 -19.73 -4.94
CA ALA A 222 -15.99 -18.81 -5.00
C ALA A 222 -15.99 -17.96 -6.27
N LEU A 223 -14.82 -17.51 -6.75
CA LEU A 223 -14.67 -16.81 -8.03
C LEU A 223 -15.01 -17.73 -9.20
N THR A 224 -14.58 -18.99 -9.19
CA THR A 224 -14.92 -19.99 -10.20
C THR A 224 -16.42 -20.25 -10.24
N VAL A 225 -17.07 -20.42 -9.10
CA VAL A 225 -18.53 -20.59 -9.03
C VAL A 225 -19.24 -19.35 -9.57
N ALA A 226 -18.81 -18.15 -9.17
CA ALA A 226 -19.39 -16.90 -9.67
C ALA A 226 -19.24 -16.79 -11.19
N GLU A 227 -18.06 -17.11 -11.74
CA GLU A 227 -17.80 -17.05 -13.18
C GLU A 227 -18.62 -18.10 -13.95
N LEU A 228 -18.71 -19.34 -13.46
CA LEU A 228 -19.53 -20.40 -14.07
C LEU A 228 -21.01 -20.01 -14.10
N LEU A 229 -21.55 -19.48 -13.00
CA LEU A 229 -22.95 -19.03 -12.95
C LEU A 229 -23.20 -17.82 -13.85
N THR A 230 -22.21 -16.91 -13.96
CA THR A 230 -22.26 -15.78 -14.89
C THR A 230 -22.32 -16.24 -16.33
N ALA A 231 -21.46 -17.18 -16.72
CA ALA A 231 -21.25 -17.58 -18.10
C ALA A 231 -22.30 -18.59 -18.61
N ILE A 232 -22.82 -19.46 -17.73
CA ILE A 232 -23.67 -20.60 -18.12
C ILE A 232 -25.13 -20.37 -17.75
N ILE A 233 -25.41 -19.73 -16.60
CA ILE A 233 -26.77 -19.63 -16.07
C ILE A 233 -27.40 -18.28 -16.41
N GLU A 234 -26.94 -17.20 -15.78
CA GLU A 234 -27.53 -15.87 -15.94
C GLU A 234 -26.53 -14.78 -15.50
N PRO A 235 -26.18 -13.84 -16.39
CA PRO A 235 -25.23 -12.77 -16.06
C PRO A 235 -25.61 -11.92 -14.85
N ARG A 236 -26.91 -11.74 -14.58
CA ARG A 236 -27.41 -10.99 -13.41
C ARG A 236 -27.06 -11.66 -12.08
N VAL A 237 -27.09 -12.99 -12.02
CA VAL A 237 -26.66 -13.74 -10.82
C VAL A 237 -25.17 -13.52 -10.60
N GLY A 238 -24.40 -13.60 -11.69
CA GLY A 238 -22.99 -13.24 -11.73
C GLY A 238 -22.70 -11.87 -11.15
N LEU A 239 -23.44 -10.85 -11.60
CA LEU A 239 -23.28 -9.48 -11.13
C LEU A 239 -23.42 -9.36 -9.60
N VAL A 240 -24.43 -10.02 -9.02
CA VAL A 240 -24.65 -10.03 -7.57
C VAL A 240 -23.50 -10.74 -6.86
N LEU A 241 -23.10 -11.93 -7.35
CA LEU A 241 -22.03 -12.72 -6.72
C LEU A 241 -20.67 -12.01 -6.79
N HIS A 242 -20.30 -11.44 -7.94
CA HIS A 242 -19.07 -10.67 -8.07
C HIS A 242 -19.10 -9.39 -7.22
N SER A 243 -20.26 -8.75 -7.05
CA SER A 243 -20.42 -7.60 -6.14
C SER A 243 -20.16 -7.99 -4.69
N VAL A 244 -20.75 -9.11 -4.25
CA VAL A 244 -20.55 -9.66 -2.89
C VAL A 244 -19.09 -10.08 -2.70
N LEU A 245 -18.49 -10.75 -3.68
CA LEU A 245 -17.08 -11.19 -3.61
C LEU A 245 -16.11 -10.01 -3.59
N LEU A 246 -16.34 -8.98 -4.39
CA LEU A 246 -15.53 -7.76 -4.36
C LEU A 246 -15.62 -7.12 -2.96
N MET A 247 -16.82 -6.94 -2.43
CA MET A 247 -17.00 -6.37 -1.09
C MET A 247 -16.33 -7.24 -0.02
N ALA A 248 -16.52 -8.56 -0.07
CA ALA A 248 -15.90 -9.49 0.87
C ALA A 248 -14.37 -9.45 0.80
N LEU A 249 -13.77 -9.39 -0.38
CA LEU A 249 -12.33 -9.26 -0.57
C LEU A 249 -11.80 -7.94 -0.01
N LEU A 250 -12.48 -6.82 -0.27
CA LEU A 250 -12.06 -5.50 0.23
C LEU A 250 -12.20 -5.39 1.75
N VAL A 251 -13.32 -5.86 2.33
CA VAL A 251 -13.53 -5.88 3.78
C VAL A 251 -12.51 -6.81 4.44
N HIS A 252 -12.29 -8.01 3.91
CA HIS A 252 -11.29 -8.94 4.44
C HIS A 252 -9.87 -8.35 4.34
N THR A 253 -9.55 -7.65 3.24
CA THR A 253 -8.30 -6.90 3.10
C THR A 253 -8.14 -5.86 4.21
N ALA A 254 -9.19 -5.05 4.46
CA ALA A 254 -9.16 -4.01 5.49
C ALA A 254 -9.01 -4.59 6.91
N LEU A 255 -9.74 -5.65 7.23
CA LEU A 255 -9.69 -6.32 8.53
C LEU A 255 -8.34 -7.02 8.78
N THR A 256 -7.66 -7.45 7.72
CA THR A 256 -6.38 -8.16 7.81
C THR A 256 -5.20 -7.32 7.34
N TRP A 257 -5.35 -6.00 7.28
CA TRP A 257 -4.32 -5.08 6.77
C TRP A 257 -2.95 -5.26 7.43
N GLY A 258 -2.93 -5.56 8.73
CA GLY A 258 -1.70 -5.83 9.50
C GLY A 258 -1.02 -7.18 9.23
N ARG A 259 -1.64 -8.08 8.45
CA ARG A 259 -1.12 -9.41 8.10
C ARG A 259 -0.63 -9.43 6.64
N PRO A 260 0.41 -10.19 6.30
CA PRO A 260 0.93 -10.24 4.92
C PRO A 260 -0.09 -10.72 3.86
N GLY A 261 -1.17 -11.40 4.29
CA GLY A 261 -2.24 -11.90 3.42
C GLY A 261 -3.05 -10.82 2.70
N HIS A 262 -3.10 -9.58 3.19
CA HIS A 262 -3.85 -8.48 2.55
C HIS A 262 -3.44 -8.27 1.09
N ARG A 263 -2.18 -8.58 0.73
CA ARG A 263 -1.69 -8.42 -0.64
C ARG A 263 -2.36 -9.36 -1.62
N ILE A 264 -2.63 -10.59 -1.20
CA ILE A 264 -3.35 -11.58 -2.02
C ILE A 264 -4.78 -11.10 -2.21
N LEU A 265 -5.45 -10.77 -1.10
CA LEU A 265 -6.86 -10.36 -1.09
C LEU A 265 -7.11 -9.13 -1.98
N LEU A 266 -6.28 -8.09 -1.85
CA LEU A 266 -6.41 -6.89 -2.66
C LEU A 266 -6.12 -7.16 -4.15
N SER A 267 -5.14 -8.01 -4.45
CA SER A 267 -4.86 -8.38 -5.84
C SER A 267 -5.98 -9.25 -6.45
N LEU A 268 -6.61 -10.11 -5.65
CA LEU A 268 -7.73 -10.94 -6.09
C LEU A 268 -9.00 -10.13 -6.36
N ALA A 269 -9.16 -8.97 -5.72
CA ALA A 269 -10.29 -8.07 -5.94
C ALA A 269 -10.40 -7.60 -7.40
N PHE A 270 -9.32 -7.67 -8.19
CA PHE A 270 -9.37 -7.37 -9.62
C PHE A 270 -10.23 -8.36 -10.42
N ALA A 271 -10.28 -9.64 -10.06
CA ALA A 271 -11.09 -10.62 -10.80
C ALA A 271 -12.60 -10.26 -10.80
N PRO A 272 -13.26 -10.06 -9.64
CA PRO A 272 -14.65 -9.62 -9.65
C PRO A 272 -14.81 -8.18 -10.16
N LEU A 273 -13.83 -7.29 -9.96
CA LEU A 273 -13.90 -5.93 -10.49
C LEU A 273 -13.94 -5.92 -12.02
N ILE A 274 -13.11 -6.72 -12.69
CA ILE A 274 -13.11 -6.85 -14.16
C ILE A 274 -14.51 -7.28 -14.63
N ARG A 275 -15.12 -8.29 -14.00
CA ARG A 275 -16.47 -8.75 -14.37
C ARG A 275 -17.54 -7.70 -14.13
N LEU A 276 -17.51 -7.01 -13.00
CA LEU A 276 -18.47 -5.94 -12.71
C LEU A 276 -18.40 -4.81 -13.74
N LEU A 277 -17.19 -4.38 -14.12
CA LEU A 277 -17.04 -3.34 -15.13
C LEU A 277 -17.53 -3.81 -16.51
N SER A 278 -17.21 -5.04 -16.90
CA SER A 278 -17.65 -5.60 -18.20
C SER A 278 -19.16 -5.83 -18.29
N LEU A 279 -19.83 -6.20 -17.19
CA LEU A 279 -21.27 -6.51 -17.19
C LEU A 279 -22.17 -5.30 -16.89
N SER A 280 -21.67 -4.30 -16.16
CA SER A 280 -22.51 -3.19 -15.65
C SER A 280 -22.47 -1.94 -16.51
N MET A 281 -21.42 -1.78 -17.33
CA MET A 281 -21.30 -0.57 -18.13
C MET A 281 -22.30 -0.56 -19.29
N PRO A 282 -22.97 0.57 -19.56
CA PRO A 282 -23.92 0.70 -20.67
C PRO A 282 -23.18 0.85 -22.01
N LEU A 283 -22.55 -0.23 -22.46
CA LEU A 283 -21.66 -0.23 -23.63
C LEU A 283 -22.39 -0.47 -24.96
N ALA A 284 -23.67 -0.82 -24.94
CA ALA A 284 -24.46 -1.17 -26.12
C ALA A 284 -24.50 -0.07 -27.21
N GLY A 285 -24.29 1.20 -26.84
CA GLY A 285 -24.20 2.32 -27.78
C GLY A 285 -22.85 2.49 -28.48
N PHE A 286 -21.84 1.71 -28.13
CA PHE A 286 -20.48 1.82 -28.67
C PHE A 286 -20.10 0.59 -29.50
N PRO A 287 -19.29 0.73 -30.57
CA PRO A 287 -18.67 -0.40 -31.24
C PRO A 287 -17.86 -1.28 -30.27
N ARG A 288 -17.89 -2.61 -30.48
CA ARG A 288 -17.26 -3.62 -29.58
C ARG A 288 -15.80 -3.31 -29.25
N ILE A 289 -15.01 -2.78 -30.19
CA ILE A 289 -13.60 -2.46 -29.96
C ILE A 289 -13.38 -1.41 -28.85
N TYR A 290 -14.30 -0.45 -28.70
CA TYR A 290 -14.17 0.59 -27.67
C TYR A 290 -14.53 0.10 -26.27
N TRP A 291 -15.21 -1.05 -26.15
CA TRP A 291 -15.56 -1.63 -24.86
C TRP A 291 -14.30 -1.95 -24.05
N TYR A 292 -13.28 -2.49 -24.71
CA TYR A 292 -11.96 -2.76 -24.11
C TYR A 292 -11.35 -1.49 -23.52
N PHE A 293 -11.34 -0.39 -24.29
CA PHE A 293 -10.80 0.88 -23.81
C PHE A 293 -11.60 1.45 -22.63
N ILE A 294 -12.93 1.52 -22.76
CA ILE A 294 -13.81 2.12 -21.75
C ILE A 294 -13.73 1.35 -20.43
N VAL A 295 -13.71 0.02 -20.46
CA VAL A 295 -13.55 -0.83 -19.26
C VAL A 295 -12.14 -0.69 -18.67
N SER A 296 -11.11 -0.58 -19.50
CA SER A 296 -9.72 -0.47 -19.04
C SER A 296 -9.41 0.85 -18.34
N VAL A 297 -10.09 1.96 -18.63
CA VAL A 297 -9.84 3.26 -17.97
C VAL A 297 -10.00 3.20 -16.43
N PRO A 298 -11.17 2.82 -15.88
CA PRO A 298 -11.31 2.67 -14.43
C PRO A 298 -10.47 1.51 -13.88
N LEU A 299 -10.26 0.45 -14.65
CA LEU A 299 -9.41 -0.67 -14.25
C LEU A 299 -7.93 -0.24 -14.10
N ALA A 300 -7.44 0.63 -14.98
CA ALA A 300 -6.11 1.22 -14.89
C ALA A 300 -5.99 2.14 -13.67
N ALA A 301 -7.02 2.95 -13.39
CA ALA A 301 -7.06 3.76 -12.17
C ALA A 301 -6.99 2.88 -10.90
N ALA A 302 -7.81 1.82 -10.85
CA ALA A 302 -7.78 0.84 -9.76
C ALA A 302 -6.41 0.15 -9.63
N THR A 303 -5.78 -0.19 -10.76
CA THR A 303 -4.44 -0.79 -10.82
C THR A 303 -3.39 0.14 -10.24
N ILE A 304 -3.40 1.43 -10.61
CA ILE A 304 -2.48 2.44 -10.07
C ILE A 304 -2.68 2.61 -8.56
N VAL A 305 -3.93 2.70 -8.10
CA VAL A 305 -4.24 2.82 -6.66
C VAL A 305 -3.76 1.58 -5.92
N ALA A 306 -4.10 0.38 -6.37
CA ALA A 306 -3.69 -0.88 -5.75
C ALA A 306 -2.17 -1.04 -5.74
N TRP A 307 -1.50 -0.73 -6.85
CA TRP A 307 -0.04 -0.78 -6.94
C TRP A 307 0.64 0.12 -5.90
N ARG A 308 0.20 1.39 -5.79
CA ARG A 308 0.69 2.35 -4.77
C ARG A 308 0.43 1.85 -3.35
N THR A 309 -0.74 1.25 -3.16
CA THR A 309 -1.24 0.78 -1.87
C THR A 309 -0.51 -0.47 -1.38
N LEU A 310 -0.18 -1.38 -2.29
CA LEU A 310 0.59 -2.60 -2.02
C LEU A 310 2.09 -2.33 -1.81
N GLY A 311 2.57 -1.15 -2.22
CA GLY A 311 3.95 -0.72 -2.05
C GLY A 311 4.95 -1.50 -2.92
N PHE A 312 4.50 -2.14 -4.00
CA PHE A 312 5.41 -2.80 -4.92
C PHE A 312 6.24 -1.78 -5.69
N SER A 313 7.51 -2.07 -5.90
CA SER A 313 8.40 -1.37 -6.81
C SER A 313 8.14 -1.79 -8.26
N ARG A 314 8.57 -0.96 -9.22
CA ARG A 314 8.44 -1.24 -10.67
C ARG A 314 9.07 -2.57 -11.07
N THR A 315 10.19 -2.94 -10.44
CA THR A 315 10.90 -4.18 -10.75
C THR A 315 10.18 -5.42 -10.23
N GLU A 316 9.49 -5.33 -9.08
CA GLU A 316 8.74 -6.45 -8.50
C GLU A 316 7.51 -6.84 -9.32
N ILE A 317 6.85 -5.86 -9.94
CA ILE A 317 5.72 -6.08 -10.86
C ILE A 317 6.16 -6.31 -12.31
N GLY A 318 7.47 -6.38 -12.58
CA GLY A 318 8.00 -6.73 -13.90
C GLY A 318 8.12 -5.58 -14.89
N LEU A 319 7.96 -4.32 -14.48
CA LEU A 319 8.18 -3.14 -15.32
C LEU A 319 9.67 -2.81 -15.41
N ASN A 320 10.40 -3.59 -16.22
CA ASN A 320 11.82 -3.42 -16.49
C ASN A 320 12.24 -4.08 -17.81
N LEU A 321 13.46 -3.78 -18.29
CA LEU A 321 14.01 -4.26 -19.56
C LEU A 321 14.98 -5.45 -19.39
N LYS A 322 14.85 -6.25 -18.32
CA LYS A 322 15.71 -7.42 -18.10
C LYS A 322 15.44 -8.51 -19.14
N ALA A 323 16.49 -9.27 -19.46
CA ALA A 323 16.45 -10.41 -20.38
C ALA A 323 15.83 -10.07 -21.75
N LEU A 324 16.14 -8.88 -22.28
CA LEU A 324 15.53 -8.36 -23.52
C LEU A 324 15.55 -9.34 -24.70
N PRO A 325 16.63 -10.11 -24.98
CA PRO A 325 16.60 -11.12 -26.05
C PRO A 325 15.52 -12.17 -25.84
N THR A 326 15.39 -12.70 -24.61
CA THR A 326 14.34 -13.65 -24.25
C THR A 326 12.95 -13.01 -24.35
N GLN A 327 12.80 -11.75 -23.94
CA GLN A 327 11.52 -11.03 -24.05
C GLN A 327 11.09 -10.84 -25.50
N ILE A 328 12.02 -10.55 -26.40
CA ILE A 328 11.76 -10.43 -27.84
C ILE A 328 11.33 -11.79 -28.41
N MET A 329 12.04 -12.87 -28.07
CA MET A 329 11.66 -14.23 -28.49
C MET A 329 10.25 -14.59 -28.00
N VAL A 330 9.94 -14.27 -26.73
CA VAL A 330 8.61 -14.49 -26.17
C VAL A 330 7.55 -13.64 -26.89
N ALA A 331 7.83 -12.37 -27.20
CA ALA A 331 6.90 -11.51 -27.93
C ALA A 331 6.44 -12.14 -29.26
N PHE A 332 7.36 -12.73 -30.02
CA PHE A 332 7.04 -13.40 -31.28
C PHE A 332 6.16 -14.64 -31.13
N THR A 333 6.12 -15.27 -29.96
CA THR A 333 5.19 -16.40 -29.71
C THR A 333 3.73 -15.96 -29.82
N GLY A 334 3.44 -14.68 -29.61
CA GLY A 334 2.09 -14.12 -29.73
C GLY A 334 1.43 -14.37 -31.08
N LEU A 335 2.22 -14.42 -32.16
CA LEU A 335 1.72 -14.72 -33.51
C LEU A 335 1.21 -16.16 -33.60
N SER A 336 2.00 -17.13 -33.15
CA SER A 336 1.60 -18.53 -33.16
C SER A 336 0.40 -18.78 -32.24
N LEU A 337 0.40 -18.15 -31.06
CA LEU A 337 -0.68 -18.28 -30.09
C LEU A 337 -2.00 -17.71 -30.64
N GLY A 338 -1.98 -16.52 -31.25
CA GLY A 338 -3.18 -15.90 -31.82
C GLY A 338 -3.76 -16.71 -32.98
N TYR A 339 -2.91 -17.39 -33.77
CA TYR A 339 -3.38 -18.26 -34.84
C TYR A 339 -4.08 -19.50 -34.26
N ILE A 340 -3.47 -20.14 -33.26
CA ILE A 340 -4.05 -21.31 -32.59
C ILE A 340 -5.39 -20.93 -31.94
N GLU A 341 -5.43 -19.81 -31.23
CA GLU A 341 -6.65 -19.32 -30.56
C GLU A 341 -7.76 -18.98 -31.56
N TYR A 342 -7.42 -18.37 -32.71
CA TYR A 342 -8.39 -18.14 -33.78
C TYR A 342 -8.98 -19.44 -34.30
N ARG A 343 -8.18 -20.49 -34.44
CA ARG A 343 -8.64 -21.84 -34.83
C ARG A 343 -9.48 -22.51 -33.75
N ILE A 344 -9.49 -22.01 -32.53
CA ILE A 344 -10.37 -22.48 -31.45
C ILE A 344 -11.67 -21.68 -31.44
N LEU A 345 -11.60 -20.35 -31.43
CA LEU A 345 -12.75 -19.48 -31.17
C LEU A 345 -13.47 -18.96 -32.42
N HIS A 346 -12.78 -18.79 -33.55
CA HIS A 346 -13.30 -18.21 -34.79
C HIS A 346 -14.15 -16.93 -34.57
N PRO A 347 -13.63 -15.89 -33.89
CA PRO A 347 -14.39 -14.69 -33.59
C PRO A 347 -14.67 -13.85 -34.84
N ASP A 348 -15.72 -13.03 -34.77
CA ASP A 348 -15.96 -11.96 -35.74
C ASP A 348 -14.81 -10.92 -35.71
N PRO A 349 -14.52 -10.28 -36.86
CA PRO A 349 -13.56 -9.19 -36.89
C PRO A 349 -14.01 -7.99 -36.05
N LEU A 350 -13.07 -7.41 -35.29
CA LEU A 350 -13.29 -6.15 -34.55
C LEU A 350 -12.97 -4.89 -35.38
N ALA A 351 -12.51 -5.05 -36.62
CA ALA A 351 -12.26 -3.97 -37.57
C ALA A 351 -12.93 -4.28 -38.92
N PRO A 352 -13.32 -3.27 -39.70
CA PRO A 352 -14.03 -3.47 -40.96
C PRO A 352 -13.14 -3.93 -42.13
N SER A 353 -11.83 -3.70 -42.09
CA SER A 353 -10.91 -4.10 -43.17
C SER A 353 -9.45 -4.16 -42.69
N LEU A 354 -8.58 -4.75 -43.51
CA LEU A 354 -7.13 -4.81 -43.26
C LEU A 354 -6.40 -3.48 -43.56
N ALA A 355 -7.13 -2.41 -43.92
CA ALA A 355 -6.51 -1.12 -44.18
C ALA A 355 -5.87 -0.56 -42.91
N TRP A 356 -4.63 -0.08 -43.00
CA TRP A 356 -3.87 0.43 -41.85
C TRP A 356 -4.66 1.44 -41.01
N LYS A 357 -5.40 2.35 -41.66
CA LYS A 357 -6.25 3.37 -41.02
C LYS A 357 -7.32 2.79 -40.07
N GLU A 358 -7.80 1.58 -40.36
CA GLU A 358 -8.82 0.88 -39.57
C GLU A 358 -8.20 -0.05 -38.52
N LEU A 359 -6.92 -0.44 -38.67
CA LEU A 359 -6.24 -1.40 -37.79
C LEU A 359 -5.43 -0.76 -36.66
N TRP A 360 -4.81 0.40 -36.90
CA TRP A 360 -3.83 0.94 -35.95
C TRP A 360 -4.44 1.24 -34.57
N LEU A 361 -5.67 1.78 -34.53
CA LEU A 361 -6.33 2.14 -33.28
C LEU A 361 -6.86 0.91 -32.54
N PRO A 362 -7.62 -0.02 -33.17
CA PRO A 362 -7.96 -1.31 -32.55
C PRO A 362 -6.73 -2.08 -32.05
N GLY A 363 -5.67 -2.12 -32.84
CA GLY A 363 -4.44 -2.81 -32.46
C GLY A 363 -3.77 -2.18 -31.24
N LEU A 364 -3.72 -0.85 -31.17
CA LEU A 364 -3.20 -0.13 -30.01
C LEU A 364 -4.07 -0.37 -28.76
N ILE A 365 -5.40 -0.35 -28.92
CA ILE A 365 -6.34 -0.64 -27.83
C ILE A 365 -6.07 -2.06 -27.30
N LEU A 366 -6.05 -3.08 -28.16
CA LEU A 366 -5.80 -4.46 -27.72
C LEU A 366 -4.43 -4.60 -27.04
N LEU A 367 -3.37 -4.03 -27.62
CA LEU A 367 -2.03 -4.09 -27.04
C LEU A 367 -1.95 -3.47 -25.64
N LEU A 368 -2.58 -2.31 -25.42
CA LEU A 368 -2.49 -1.60 -24.14
C LEU A 368 -3.52 -2.10 -23.11
N CYS A 369 -4.77 -2.28 -23.53
CA CYS A 369 -5.90 -2.57 -22.64
C CYS A 369 -5.97 -4.05 -22.25
N THR A 370 -5.64 -4.96 -23.17
CA THR A 370 -5.66 -6.41 -22.91
C THR A 370 -4.24 -6.93 -22.71
N GLY A 371 -3.32 -6.63 -23.64
CA GLY A 371 -1.93 -7.09 -23.55
C GLY A 371 -1.19 -6.55 -22.33
N PHE A 372 -1.13 -5.23 -22.14
CA PHE A 372 -0.35 -4.64 -21.05
C PHE A 372 -1.08 -4.64 -19.71
N LEU A 373 -2.30 -4.10 -19.66
CA LEU A 373 -2.99 -3.88 -18.39
C LEU A 373 -3.35 -5.20 -17.69
N GLU A 374 -3.77 -6.23 -18.43
CA GLU A 374 -4.06 -7.53 -17.82
C GLU A 374 -2.77 -8.21 -17.34
N GLU A 375 -1.70 -8.22 -18.14
CA GLU A 375 -0.42 -8.79 -17.69
C GLU A 375 0.13 -8.07 -16.46
N LEU A 376 -0.06 -6.74 -16.37
CA LEU A 376 0.29 -5.97 -15.18
C LEU A 376 -0.53 -6.40 -13.96
N ILE A 377 -1.84 -6.63 -14.11
CA ILE A 377 -2.72 -7.07 -13.03
C ILE A 377 -2.39 -8.51 -12.61
N PHE A 378 -2.38 -9.45 -13.55
CA PHE A 378 -2.24 -10.87 -13.28
C PHE A 378 -0.79 -11.27 -12.99
N ARG A 379 0.17 -10.95 -13.86
CA ARG A 379 1.57 -11.42 -13.72
C ARG A 379 2.39 -10.46 -12.86
N GLY A 380 2.11 -9.16 -13.00
CA GLY A 380 2.74 -8.10 -12.22
C GLY A 380 2.31 -8.14 -10.76
N MET A 381 1.05 -7.83 -10.46
CA MET A 381 0.57 -7.71 -9.09
C MET A 381 0.14 -9.04 -8.46
N MET A 382 -0.80 -9.76 -9.09
CA MET A 382 -1.43 -10.93 -8.48
C MET A 382 -0.46 -12.10 -8.31
N GLN A 383 0.26 -12.48 -9.37
CA GLN A 383 1.26 -13.55 -9.30
C GLN A 383 2.37 -13.19 -8.32
N GLN A 384 2.76 -11.92 -8.21
CA GLN A 384 3.74 -11.48 -7.22
C GLN A 384 3.21 -11.63 -5.79
N SER A 385 1.97 -11.21 -5.54
CA SER A 385 1.31 -11.36 -4.24
C SER A 385 1.17 -12.83 -3.82
N VAL A 386 0.66 -13.67 -4.72
CA VAL A 386 0.42 -15.10 -4.43
C VAL A 386 1.74 -15.86 -4.32
N SER A 387 2.73 -15.58 -5.19
CA SER A 387 4.03 -16.27 -5.14
C SER A 387 4.80 -15.99 -3.85
N ARG A 388 4.64 -14.78 -3.27
CA ARG A 388 5.23 -14.46 -1.96
C ARG A 388 4.61 -15.23 -0.80
N ALA A 389 3.33 -15.59 -0.93
CA ALA A 389 2.59 -16.25 0.12
C ALA A 389 2.57 -17.78 -0.01
N LEU A 390 2.39 -18.31 -1.22
CA LEU A 390 2.22 -19.75 -1.48
C LEU A 390 3.47 -20.39 -2.13
N GLY A 391 4.48 -19.58 -2.44
CA GLY A 391 5.66 -20.00 -3.17
C GLY A 391 5.53 -19.84 -4.68
N ARG A 392 6.66 -19.84 -5.36
CA ARG A 392 6.78 -19.51 -6.80
C ARG A 392 5.92 -20.40 -7.69
N VAL A 393 5.95 -21.72 -7.49
CA VAL A 393 5.23 -22.68 -8.34
C VAL A 393 3.71 -22.51 -8.17
N TRP A 394 3.25 -22.54 -6.93
CA TRP A 394 1.82 -22.40 -6.62
C TRP A 394 1.26 -21.02 -7.01
N GLY A 395 2.05 -19.95 -6.89
CA GLY A 395 1.64 -18.63 -7.38
C GLY A 395 1.41 -18.57 -8.89
N ILE A 396 2.23 -19.29 -9.68
CA ILE A 396 2.04 -19.40 -11.13
C ILE A 396 0.78 -20.20 -11.45
N VAL A 397 0.65 -21.41 -10.87
CA VAL A 397 -0.50 -22.29 -11.13
C VAL A 397 -1.81 -21.64 -10.71
N TYR A 398 -1.83 -20.99 -9.54
CA TYR A 398 -3.02 -20.32 -9.02
C TYR A 398 -3.50 -19.20 -9.94
N VAL A 399 -2.59 -18.32 -10.36
CA VAL A 399 -2.96 -17.19 -11.24
C VAL A 399 -3.30 -17.69 -12.64
N ALA A 400 -2.62 -18.71 -13.15
CA ALA A 400 -2.98 -19.33 -14.42
C ALA A 400 -4.38 -19.95 -14.38
N THR A 401 -4.73 -20.62 -13.28
CA THR A 401 -6.07 -21.18 -13.06
C THR A 401 -7.11 -20.07 -13.04
N LEU A 402 -6.89 -19.00 -12.26
CA LEU A 402 -7.83 -17.88 -12.18
C LEU A 402 -7.99 -17.18 -13.54
N PHE A 403 -6.90 -16.98 -14.28
CA PHE A 403 -6.94 -16.36 -15.61
C PHE A 403 -7.75 -17.21 -16.60
N ALA A 404 -7.56 -18.53 -16.60
CA ALA A 404 -8.33 -19.46 -17.43
C ALA A 404 -9.81 -19.52 -17.04
N VAL A 405 -10.13 -19.48 -15.74
CA VAL A 405 -11.51 -19.40 -15.25
C VAL A 405 -12.22 -18.19 -15.84
N LEU A 406 -11.57 -17.02 -15.87
CA LEU A 406 -12.13 -15.81 -16.48
C LEU A 406 -12.38 -15.91 -18.00
N HIS A 407 -11.90 -16.96 -18.67
CA HIS A 407 -12.16 -17.21 -20.10
C HIS A 407 -13.36 -18.14 -20.34
N VAL A 408 -13.98 -18.68 -19.28
CA VAL A 408 -15.19 -19.51 -19.37
C VAL A 408 -16.34 -18.77 -20.08
N GLY A 409 -16.35 -17.44 -20.07
CA GLY A 409 -17.30 -16.62 -20.83
C GLY A 409 -17.34 -16.87 -22.34
N TYR A 410 -16.27 -17.41 -22.95
CA TYR A 410 -16.28 -17.84 -24.36
C TYR A 410 -17.02 -19.17 -24.59
N GLN A 411 -17.46 -19.84 -23.52
CA GLN A 411 -18.18 -21.12 -23.55
C GLN A 411 -17.45 -22.22 -24.35
N SER A 412 -16.12 -22.13 -24.42
CA SER A 412 -15.26 -23.08 -25.14
C SER A 412 -14.29 -23.74 -24.15
N LEU A 413 -14.51 -25.02 -23.86
CA LEU A 413 -13.58 -25.78 -23.01
C LEU A 413 -12.17 -25.88 -23.62
N PRO A 414 -11.99 -26.10 -24.94
CA PRO A 414 -10.66 -26.05 -25.55
C PRO A 414 -9.94 -24.73 -25.34
N ASP A 415 -10.67 -23.60 -25.39
CA ASP A 415 -10.13 -22.27 -25.14
C ASP A 415 -9.64 -22.12 -23.69
N VAL A 416 -10.45 -22.52 -22.71
CA VAL A 416 -10.07 -22.48 -21.29
C VAL A 416 -8.80 -23.30 -21.03
N ILE A 417 -8.65 -24.48 -21.64
CA ILE A 417 -7.45 -25.32 -21.52
C ILE A 417 -6.25 -24.64 -22.19
N PHE A 418 -6.45 -24.08 -23.39
CA PHE A 418 -5.41 -23.40 -24.14
C PHE A 418 -4.89 -22.17 -23.37
N VAL A 419 -5.79 -21.30 -22.92
CA VAL A 419 -5.47 -20.09 -22.15
C VAL A 419 -4.83 -20.43 -20.81
N PHE A 420 -5.22 -21.53 -20.15
CA PHE A 420 -4.50 -22.03 -18.98
C PHE A 420 -3.04 -22.34 -19.29
N GLY A 421 -2.77 -23.04 -20.40
CA GLY A 421 -1.42 -23.33 -20.88
C GLY A 421 -0.61 -22.07 -21.18
N VAL A 422 -1.20 -21.11 -21.90
CA VAL A 422 -0.60 -19.80 -22.19
C VAL A 422 -0.29 -19.06 -20.89
N ALA A 423 -1.23 -19.08 -19.95
CA ALA A 423 -1.08 -18.40 -18.67
C ALA A 423 0.03 -18.99 -17.80
N LEU A 424 0.19 -20.33 -17.81
CA LEU A 424 1.33 -21.01 -17.20
C LEU A 424 2.64 -20.58 -17.87
N PHE A 425 2.69 -20.60 -19.21
CA PHE A 425 3.88 -20.19 -19.97
C PHE A 425 4.30 -18.75 -19.65
N PHE A 426 3.38 -17.78 -19.72
CA PHE A 426 3.67 -16.39 -19.38
C PHE A 426 4.06 -16.21 -17.91
N GLY A 427 3.40 -16.94 -17.01
CA GLY A 427 3.77 -16.94 -15.59
C GLY A 427 5.19 -17.45 -15.33
N LEU A 428 5.61 -18.50 -16.05
CA LEU A 428 6.98 -19.03 -16.00
C LEU A 428 7.99 -18.02 -16.57
N VAL A 429 7.69 -17.40 -17.71
CA VAL A 429 8.53 -16.35 -18.31
C VAL A 429 8.73 -15.20 -17.32
N LYS A 430 7.66 -14.67 -16.74
CA LYS A 430 7.74 -13.60 -15.73
C LYS A 430 8.57 -14.03 -14.52
N ALA A 431 8.39 -15.26 -14.06
CA ALA A 431 9.15 -15.77 -12.92
C ALA A 431 10.63 -15.97 -13.22
N HIS A 432 11.00 -16.33 -14.45
CA HIS A 432 12.38 -16.56 -14.87
C HIS A 432 13.12 -15.25 -15.20
N THR A 433 12.48 -14.36 -15.95
CA THR A 433 13.08 -13.13 -16.46
C THR A 433 12.92 -11.94 -15.50
N GLY A 434 11.90 -11.97 -14.64
CA GLY A 434 11.52 -10.85 -13.80
C GLY A 434 10.94 -9.65 -14.56
N SER A 435 10.57 -9.80 -15.84
CA SER A 435 9.95 -8.75 -16.66
C SER A 435 8.67 -9.26 -17.34
N ILE A 436 7.68 -8.37 -17.48
CA ILE A 436 6.43 -8.64 -18.20
C ILE A 436 6.43 -8.12 -19.64
N LEU A 437 7.54 -7.55 -20.13
CA LEU A 437 7.57 -6.87 -21.43
C LEU A 437 7.21 -7.80 -22.60
N GLY A 438 7.89 -8.94 -22.69
CA GLY A 438 7.70 -9.92 -23.77
C GLY A 438 6.34 -10.60 -23.68
N VAL A 439 5.85 -10.91 -22.47
CA VAL A 439 4.50 -11.48 -22.30
C VAL A 439 3.40 -10.47 -22.65
N THR A 440 3.59 -9.18 -22.33
CA THR A 440 2.69 -8.09 -22.73
C THR A 440 2.59 -8.01 -24.25
N LEU A 441 3.73 -8.00 -24.93
CA LEU A 441 3.79 -7.94 -26.39
C LEU A 441 3.21 -9.21 -27.01
N ALA A 442 3.52 -10.39 -26.46
CA ALA A 442 2.98 -11.66 -26.93
C ALA A 442 1.45 -11.67 -26.81
N HIS A 443 0.91 -11.35 -25.64
CA HIS A 443 -0.53 -11.31 -25.40
C HIS A 443 -1.23 -10.27 -26.30
N GLY A 444 -0.67 -9.06 -26.41
CA GLY A 444 -1.21 -8.06 -27.32
C GLY A 444 -1.21 -8.50 -28.79
N LEU A 445 -0.12 -9.12 -29.26
CA LEU A 445 -0.03 -9.68 -30.61
C LEU A 445 -0.99 -10.85 -30.82
N THR A 446 -1.20 -11.70 -29.81
CA THR A 446 -2.21 -12.76 -29.81
C THR A 446 -3.59 -12.17 -30.07
N ASN A 447 -4.00 -11.15 -29.32
CA ASN A 447 -5.31 -10.53 -29.48
C ASN A 447 -5.46 -9.77 -30.80
N ILE A 448 -4.42 -9.08 -31.26
CA ILE A 448 -4.40 -8.44 -32.59
C ILE A 448 -4.61 -9.49 -33.68
N LEU A 449 -3.91 -10.62 -33.59
CA LEU A 449 -4.02 -11.65 -34.61
C LEU A 449 -5.38 -12.35 -34.56
N LEU A 450 -5.86 -12.68 -33.35
CA LEU A 450 -7.14 -13.33 -33.09
C LEU A 450 -8.33 -12.50 -33.56
N PHE A 451 -8.39 -11.21 -33.21
CA PHE A 451 -9.59 -10.38 -33.41
C PHE A 451 -9.54 -9.47 -34.64
N LEU A 452 -8.36 -9.21 -35.20
CA LEU A 452 -8.21 -8.31 -36.34
C LEU A 452 -7.74 -9.05 -37.59
N THR A 453 -6.55 -9.64 -37.57
CA THR A 453 -5.93 -10.09 -38.82
C THR A 453 -6.48 -11.42 -39.34
N MET A 454 -6.68 -12.43 -38.50
CA MET A 454 -7.13 -13.75 -38.93
C MET A 454 -8.58 -13.76 -39.42
N PRO A 455 -9.55 -13.15 -38.70
CA PRO A 455 -10.92 -13.10 -39.18
C PRO A 455 -11.04 -12.39 -40.54
N LEU A 456 -10.30 -11.29 -40.73
CA LEU A 456 -10.30 -10.51 -41.98
C LEU A 456 -9.51 -11.17 -43.13
N GLY A 457 -8.51 -11.98 -42.82
CA GLY A 457 -7.61 -12.58 -43.81
C GLY A 457 -8.06 -13.96 -44.30
N VAL A 458 -8.77 -14.73 -43.47
CA VAL A 458 -9.15 -16.13 -43.77
C VAL A 458 -10.58 -16.25 -44.31
N ASN A 459 -11.47 -15.29 -44.01
CA ASN A 459 -12.82 -15.19 -44.57
C ASN A 459 -13.11 -13.72 -44.97
N PRO A 460 -12.74 -13.28 -46.19
CA PRO A 460 -13.02 -11.92 -46.66
C PRO A 460 -14.51 -11.66 -46.92
#